data_AF-X8JAV0-F1
#
_entry.id   AF-X8JAV0-F1
#
_cell.length_a   1.000
_cell.length_b   1.000
_cell.length_c   1.000
_cell.angle_alpha   90.00
_cell.angle_beta   90.00
_cell.angle_gamma   90.00
#
_symmetry.space_group_name_H-M   'P 1'
#
loop_
_entity.id
_entity.type
_entity.pdbx_description
1 polymer ?
#
loop_
_entity_poly.entity_id
_entity_poly.type
_entity_poly.pdbx_seq_one_letter_code
_entity_poly.pdbx_strand_id
1 'polypeptide(L)'
;MLAACGEGPVKAQEIDAAGPIESEVARIGSDFNPAKCNLFFCRGHKFEDNTATVQSYKPGQIVNINLDIINHHPSGYANVSVINSATNTRIGQPLIAWNPYFASGYPYPKSEENFNVTIPELGGKCKVAGECVIQYHWYSINATQTYQNCIDFTVP
;
A
#
# COMPACT_ATOMS: atom_id res chain seq x y z
N MET A 1 -6.57 12.14 -4.77
CA MET A 1 -5.13 12.41 -4.71
C MET A 1 -4.84 13.84 -5.15
N LEU A 2 -5.26 14.25 -6.36
CA LEU A 2 -4.98 15.58 -6.95
C LEU A 2 -5.20 16.75 -5.98
N ALA A 3 -6.37 16.84 -5.34
CA ALA A 3 -6.69 17.93 -4.42
C ALA A 3 -5.81 17.99 -3.14
N ALA A 4 -5.12 16.90 -2.79
CA ALA A 4 -4.25 16.82 -1.63
C ALA A 4 -2.76 16.92 -2.01
N CYS A 5 -2.34 16.16 -3.03
CA CYS A 5 -0.96 15.94 -3.40
C CYS A 5 -0.50 16.76 -4.61
N GLY A 6 -1.41 17.43 -5.31
CA GLY A 6 -1.08 18.23 -6.49
C GLY A 6 -0.88 17.43 -7.78
N GLU A 7 -0.73 18.14 -8.89
CA GLU A 7 -0.64 17.59 -10.25
C GLU A 7 0.60 16.74 -10.46
N GLY A 8 1.75 17.15 -9.91
CA GLY A 8 3.03 16.50 -10.17
C GLY A 8 3.11 15.05 -9.70
N PRO A 9 2.77 14.74 -8.43
CA PRO A 9 2.65 13.37 -7.94
C PRO A 9 1.61 12.54 -8.69
N VAL A 10 0.44 13.10 -9.03
CA VAL A 10 -0.59 12.39 -9.83
C VAL A 10 -0.03 12.00 -11.19
N LYS A 11 0.61 12.93 -11.90
CA LYS A 11 1.23 12.67 -13.20
C LYS A 11 2.34 11.63 -13.13
N ALA A 12 3.08 11.56 -12.02
CA ALA A 12 4.08 10.50 -11.83
C ALA A 12 3.43 9.10 -11.87
N GLN A 13 2.28 8.94 -11.21
CA GLN A 13 1.53 7.67 -11.20
C GLN A 13 0.85 7.38 -12.54
N GLU A 14 0.40 8.39 -13.27
CA GLU A 14 -0.15 8.22 -14.63
C GLU A 14 0.90 7.76 -15.63
N ILE A 15 2.14 8.27 -15.51
CA ILE A 15 3.27 7.86 -16.34
C ILE A 15 3.70 6.43 -16.01
N ASP A 16 3.76 6.10 -14.72
CA ASP A 16 4.17 4.78 -14.25
C ASP A 16 3.39 4.39 -12.99
N ALA A 17 2.32 3.62 -13.21
CA ALA A 17 1.46 3.12 -12.14
C ALA A 17 2.20 2.13 -11.22
N ALA A 18 3.26 1.46 -11.70
CA ALA A 18 4.09 0.56 -10.90
C ALA A 18 5.32 1.28 -10.30
N GLY A 19 5.48 2.57 -10.58
CA GLY A 19 6.64 3.35 -10.19
C GLY A 19 6.78 3.56 -8.67
N PRO A 20 7.99 3.86 -8.20
CA PRO A 20 8.26 4.10 -6.79
C PRO A 20 7.71 5.44 -6.32
N ILE A 21 7.45 5.56 -5.02
CA ILE A 21 6.98 6.80 -4.36
C ILE A 21 8.01 7.93 -4.55
N GLU A 22 9.29 7.62 -4.64
CA GLU A 22 10.35 8.60 -4.88
C GLU A 22 10.18 9.34 -6.23
N SER A 23 9.58 8.71 -7.23
CA SER A 23 9.22 9.37 -8.50
C SER A 23 8.11 10.40 -8.33
N GLU A 24 7.23 10.20 -7.34
CA GLU A 24 6.16 11.14 -6.98
C GLU A 24 6.74 12.31 -6.17
N VAL A 25 7.61 12.00 -5.20
CA VAL A 25 8.34 13.00 -4.39
C VAL A 25 9.14 13.95 -5.28
N ALA A 26 9.84 13.42 -6.28
CA ALA A 26 10.65 14.21 -7.22
C ALA A 26 9.81 15.18 -8.08
N ARG A 27 8.48 15.06 -8.08
CA ARG A 27 7.55 15.90 -8.84
C ARG A 27 6.65 16.76 -7.97
N ILE A 28 6.90 16.85 -6.67
CA ILE A 28 6.15 17.74 -5.77
C ILE A 28 6.20 19.19 -6.31
N GLY A 29 5.02 19.77 -6.54
CA GLY A 29 4.83 21.13 -7.02
C GLY A 29 4.37 22.08 -5.91
N SER A 30 4.09 23.33 -6.28
CA SER A 30 3.61 24.36 -5.36
C SER A 30 2.18 24.14 -4.84
N ASP A 31 1.43 23.24 -5.48
CA ASP A 31 0.07 22.84 -5.14
C ASP A 31 0.01 21.65 -4.17
N PHE A 32 1.16 21.10 -3.77
CA PHE A 32 1.24 20.05 -2.76
C PHE A 32 0.88 20.58 -1.36
N ASN A 33 -0.02 19.88 -0.67
CA ASN A 33 -0.40 20.21 0.69
C ASN A 33 0.08 19.13 1.68
N PRO A 34 1.18 19.34 2.44
CA PRO A 34 1.71 18.34 3.37
C PRO A 34 0.78 18.01 4.54
N ALA A 35 -0.16 18.90 4.89
CA ALA A 35 -1.15 18.62 5.92
C ALA A 35 -2.28 17.71 5.42
N LYS A 36 -2.46 17.62 4.09
CA LYS A 36 -3.48 16.78 3.46
C LYS A 36 -2.90 15.58 2.73
N CYS A 37 -1.64 15.59 2.30
CA CYS A 37 -1.03 14.53 1.53
C CYS A 37 0.12 13.86 2.30
N ASN A 38 0.10 12.53 2.31
CA ASN A 38 1.23 11.72 2.72
C ASN A 38 1.49 10.69 1.61
N LEU A 39 2.51 10.92 0.79
CA LEU A 39 2.86 10.00 -0.31
C LEU A 39 3.33 8.64 0.20
N PHE A 40 3.79 8.53 1.45
CA PHE A 40 4.17 7.27 2.09
C PHE A 40 3.03 6.62 2.89
N PHE A 41 1.79 6.99 2.58
CA PHE A 41 0.57 6.32 3.01
C PHE A 41 -0.38 6.20 1.82
N CYS A 42 -0.62 4.97 1.35
CA CYS A 42 -1.43 4.68 0.15
C CYS A 42 -1.05 5.51 -1.08
N ARG A 43 0.23 5.85 -1.23
CA ARG A 43 0.72 6.71 -2.32
C ARG A 43 -0.02 8.05 -2.44
N GLY A 44 -0.47 8.59 -1.30
CA GLY A 44 -1.20 9.85 -1.25
C GLY A 44 -2.68 9.79 -1.65
N HIS A 45 -3.18 8.62 -2.06
CA HIS A 45 -4.62 8.41 -2.30
C HIS A 45 -5.43 8.61 -1.02
N LYS A 46 -6.66 9.07 -1.21
CA LYS A 46 -7.67 9.30 -0.19
C LYS A 46 -8.81 8.32 -0.37
N PHE A 47 -9.53 8.07 0.71
CA PHE A 47 -10.68 7.18 0.67
C PHE A 47 -11.72 7.66 -0.36
N GLU A 48 -11.89 8.97 -0.49
CA GLU A 48 -12.80 9.59 -1.46
C GLU A 48 -12.42 9.27 -2.92
N ASP A 49 -11.16 8.89 -3.18
CA ASP A 49 -10.71 8.49 -4.52
C ASP A 49 -11.14 7.05 -4.88
N ASN A 50 -11.59 6.23 -3.90
CA ASN A 50 -11.77 4.79 -4.07
C ASN A 50 -13.05 4.20 -3.46
N THR A 51 -14.07 5.03 -3.22
CA THR A 51 -15.33 4.59 -2.60
C THR A 51 -16.09 3.50 -3.38
N ALA A 52 -15.77 3.32 -4.67
CA ALA A 52 -16.42 2.35 -5.55
C ALA A 52 -15.88 0.91 -5.41
N THR A 53 -14.71 0.70 -4.80
CA THR A 53 -14.05 -0.62 -4.77
C THR A 53 -13.81 -1.17 -3.35
N VAL A 54 -14.49 -0.59 -2.36
CA VAL A 54 -14.40 -1.01 -0.95
C VAL A 54 -14.76 -2.49 -0.82
N GLN A 55 -13.86 -3.23 -0.18
CA GLN A 55 -14.04 -4.66 0.07
C GLN A 55 -14.75 -4.89 1.40
N SER A 56 -15.58 -5.93 1.48
CA SER A 56 -16.20 -6.35 2.74
C SER A 56 -15.67 -7.72 3.13
N TYR A 57 -14.99 -7.78 4.27
CA TYR A 57 -14.40 -9.01 4.80
C TYR A 57 -14.99 -9.42 6.14
N LYS A 58 -14.65 -10.63 6.59
CA LYS A 58 -14.98 -11.15 7.92
C LYS A 58 -13.71 -11.57 8.67
N PRO A 59 -13.68 -11.52 10.02
CA PRO A 59 -12.59 -12.11 10.77
C PRO A 59 -12.41 -13.60 10.40
N GLY A 60 -11.17 -14.03 10.24
CA GLY A 60 -10.80 -15.38 9.81
C GLY A 60 -10.93 -15.64 8.30
N GLN A 61 -11.46 -14.70 7.51
CA GLN A 61 -11.55 -14.86 6.06
C GLN A 61 -10.14 -14.89 5.45
N ILE A 62 -9.92 -15.88 4.57
CA ILE A 62 -8.72 -15.94 3.73
C ILE A 62 -8.97 -15.07 2.49
N VAL A 63 -8.08 -14.13 2.23
CA VAL A 63 -8.11 -13.23 1.09
C VAL A 63 -6.83 -13.44 0.28
N ASN A 64 -6.99 -13.68 -1.03
CA ASN A 64 -5.85 -13.72 -1.94
C ASN A 64 -5.46 -12.30 -2.34
N ILE A 65 -4.17 -12.01 -2.26
CA ILE A 65 -3.57 -10.78 -2.77
C ILE A 65 -2.63 -11.19 -3.90
N ASN A 66 -2.85 -10.59 -5.07
CA ASN A 66 -2.01 -10.78 -6.25
C ASN A 66 -1.39 -9.43 -6.61
N LEU A 67 -0.09 -9.31 -6.42
CA LEU A 67 0.72 -8.15 -6.78
C LEU A 67 1.20 -8.31 -8.22
N ASP A 68 0.92 -7.30 -9.05
CA ASP A 68 1.48 -7.22 -10.40
C ASP A 68 2.86 -6.55 -10.34
N ILE A 69 3.92 -7.35 -10.27
CA ILE A 69 5.31 -6.89 -10.17
C ILE A 69 5.89 -6.77 -11.58
N ILE A 70 5.96 -5.53 -12.09
CA ILE A 70 6.44 -5.25 -13.45
C ILE A 70 7.96 -5.29 -13.57
N ASN A 71 8.67 -4.64 -12.64
CA ASN A 71 10.12 -4.53 -12.64
C ASN A 71 10.72 -5.18 -11.40
N HIS A 72 11.71 -6.03 -11.62
CA HIS A 72 12.39 -6.77 -10.57
C HIS A 72 13.42 -5.88 -9.88
N HIS A 73 12.96 -5.02 -8.96
CA HIS A 73 13.87 -4.25 -8.13
C HIS A 73 14.62 -5.17 -7.15
N PRO A 74 15.85 -4.81 -6.77
CA PRO A 74 16.69 -5.64 -5.91
C PRO A 74 16.09 -5.86 -4.51
N SER A 75 16.65 -6.84 -3.80
CA SER A 75 16.24 -7.29 -2.47
C SER A 75 15.94 -6.15 -1.50
N GLY A 76 14.96 -6.39 -0.64
CA GLY A 76 14.46 -5.43 0.31
C GLY A 76 13.74 -6.07 1.47
N TYR A 77 12.79 -5.33 2.05
CA TYR A 77 11.82 -5.88 3.00
C TYR A 77 10.43 -5.45 2.60
N ALA A 78 9.46 -6.32 2.85
CA ALA A 78 8.06 -6.04 2.53
C ALA A 78 7.14 -6.56 3.62
N ASN A 79 5.96 -5.96 3.71
CA ASN A 79 4.87 -6.47 4.53
C ASN A 79 3.52 -6.07 3.96
N VAL A 80 2.49 -6.84 4.32
CA VAL A 80 1.10 -6.44 4.19
C VAL A 80 0.53 -6.29 5.59
N SER A 81 -0.06 -5.13 5.88
CA SER A 81 -0.52 -4.77 7.21
C SER A 81 -1.89 -4.10 7.17
N VAL A 82 -2.68 -4.25 8.24
CA VAL A 82 -3.85 -3.40 8.47
C VAL A 82 -3.36 -2.09 9.07
N ILE A 83 -3.70 -0.95 8.46
CA ILE A 83 -3.30 0.39 8.89
C ILE A 83 -4.55 1.18 9.29
N ASN A 84 -4.48 1.89 10.42
CA ASN A 84 -5.46 2.91 10.78
C ASN A 84 -5.24 4.16 9.91
N SER A 85 -6.24 4.55 9.13
CA SER A 85 -6.09 5.63 8.15
C SER A 85 -5.94 7.02 8.77
N ALA A 86 -6.49 7.23 9.97
CA ALA A 86 -6.42 8.52 10.66
C ALA A 86 -5.04 8.78 11.27
N THR A 87 -4.39 7.74 11.80
CA THR A 87 -3.11 7.86 12.49
C THR A 87 -1.92 7.38 11.66
N ASN A 88 -2.15 6.73 10.52
CA ASN A 88 -1.14 6.03 9.72
C ASN A 88 -0.29 5.08 10.58
N THR A 89 -0.95 4.30 11.43
CA THR A 89 -0.28 3.31 12.31
C THR A 89 -0.84 1.92 12.07
N ARG A 90 0.05 0.92 12.13
CA ARG A 90 -0.34 -0.48 12.01
C ARG A 90 -1.23 -0.91 13.18
N ILE A 91 -2.29 -1.65 12.85
CA ILE A 91 -3.16 -2.34 13.80
C ILE A 91 -2.65 -3.79 13.91
N GLY A 92 -2.13 -4.17 15.07
CA GLY A 92 -1.65 -5.52 15.33
C GLY A 92 -0.33 -5.87 14.62
N GLN A 93 -0.16 -7.15 14.31
CA GLN A 93 0.98 -7.67 13.55
C GLN A 93 0.71 -7.57 12.03
N PRO A 94 1.75 -7.53 11.19
CA PRO A 94 1.57 -7.70 9.75
C PRO A 94 0.80 -8.99 9.44
N LEU A 95 -0.07 -8.92 8.42
CA LEU A 95 -0.78 -10.09 7.89
C LEU A 95 0.21 -11.08 7.26
N ILE A 96 1.26 -10.55 6.65
CA ILE A 96 2.42 -11.29 6.12
C ILE A 96 3.60 -10.32 6.03
N ALA A 97 4.83 -10.83 6.16
CA ALA A 97 6.06 -10.03 6.08
C ALA A 97 7.23 -10.86 5.54
N TRP A 98 8.15 -10.18 4.85
CA TRP A 98 9.36 -10.76 4.27
C TRP A 98 10.57 -9.88 4.60
N ASN A 99 11.64 -10.53 5.05
CA ASN A 99 12.94 -9.90 5.27
C ASN A 99 14.05 -10.97 5.24
N PRO A 100 14.82 -11.10 4.16
CA PRO A 100 14.74 -10.34 2.90
C PRO A 100 13.51 -10.71 2.03
N TYR A 101 13.05 -9.76 1.22
CA TYR A 101 12.04 -9.93 0.17
C TYR A 101 12.72 -9.94 -1.20
N PHE A 102 12.31 -10.82 -2.13
CA PHE A 102 12.99 -11.10 -3.40
C PHE A 102 14.47 -11.45 -3.23
N ALA A 103 14.77 -12.22 -2.19
CA ALA A 103 16.15 -12.54 -1.77
C ALA A 103 16.91 -13.39 -2.79
N SER A 104 16.21 -14.28 -3.49
CA SER A 104 16.80 -15.16 -4.51
C SER A 104 17.13 -14.44 -5.82
N GLY A 105 16.72 -13.17 -5.97
CA GLY A 105 16.71 -12.51 -7.27
C GLY A 105 15.72 -13.17 -8.24
N TYR A 106 15.77 -12.74 -9.50
CA TYR A 106 14.89 -13.28 -10.55
C TYR A 106 15.44 -14.60 -11.13
N PRO A 107 14.60 -15.63 -11.32
CA PRO A 107 13.20 -15.71 -10.92
C PRO A 107 13.05 -15.91 -9.41
N TYR A 108 12.15 -15.14 -8.78
CA TYR A 108 11.81 -15.30 -7.37
C TYR A 108 10.58 -16.22 -7.19
N PRO A 109 10.33 -16.73 -5.98
CA PRO A 109 9.17 -17.58 -5.72
C PRO A 109 7.86 -16.84 -6.02
N LYS A 110 6.96 -17.46 -6.79
CA LYS A 110 5.63 -16.86 -7.11
C LYS A 110 4.76 -16.60 -5.88
N SER A 111 5.05 -17.27 -4.77
CA SER A 111 4.44 -16.98 -3.45
C SER A 111 4.79 -15.61 -2.89
N GLU A 112 5.77 -14.90 -3.45
CA GLU A 112 6.12 -13.53 -3.05
C GLU A 112 5.23 -12.50 -3.77
N GLU A 113 4.71 -12.78 -4.97
CA GLU A 113 3.75 -11.89 -5.66
C GLU A 113 2.28 -12.31 -5.50
N ASN A 114 2.01 -13.60 -5.29
CA ASN A 114 0.66 -14.13 -5.12
C ASN A 114 0.58 -14.96 -3.84
N PHE A 115 -0.16 -14.45 -2.85
CA PHE A 115 -0.23 -15.05 -1.52
C PHE A 115 -1.58 -14.82 -0.87
N ASN A 116 -1.87 -15.63 0.14
CA ASN A 116 -3.06 -15.50 0.94
C ASN A 116 -2.73 -14.82 2.28
N VAL A 117 -3.63 -13.93 2.70
CA VAL A 117 -3.64 -13.36 4.05
C VAL A 117 -4.92 -13.76 4.77
N THR A 118 -4.85 -13.89 6.09
CA THR A 118 -6.04 -14.10 6.92
C THR A 118 -6.43 -12.78 7.56
N ILE A 119 -7.67 -12.35 7.37
CA ILE A 119 -8.20 -11.15 8.01
C ILE A 119 -8.31 -11.41 9.52
N PRO A 120 -7.64 -10.62 10.38
CA PRO A 120 -7.64 -10.86 11.81
C PRO A 120 -8.93 -10.38 12.47
N GLU A 121 -9.12 -10.76 13.72
CA GLU A 121 -10.07 -10.06 14.59
C GLU A 121 -9.52 -8.65 14.89
N LEU A 122 -10.32 -7.63 14.63
CA LEU A 122 -9.91 -6.22 14.73
C LEU A 122 -10.50 -5.51 15.96
N GLY A 123 -11.23 -6.23 16.81
CA GLY A 123 -11.72 -5.72 18.09
C GLY A 123 -12.70 -4.57 17.92
N GLY A 124 -13.50 -4.63 16.86
CA GLY A 124 -14.47 -3.60 16.50
C GLY A 124 -13.92 -2.37 15.79
N LYS A 125 -12.66 -2.38 15.35
CA LYS A 125 -12.09 -1.38 14.44
C LYS A 125 -12.38 -1.74 12.98
N CYS A 126 -12.27 -0.76 12.08
CA CYS A 126 -12.40 -0.95 10.64
C CYS A 126 -13.81 -1.37 10.22
N LYS A 127 -14.84 -0.90 10.95
CA LYS A 127 -16.25 -1.19 10.66
C LYS A 127 -16.81 -0.26 9.60
N VAL A 128 -16.29 0.96 9.55
CA VAL A 128 -16.70 2.00 8.60
C VAL A 128 -15.62 2.12 7.52
N ALA A 129 -16.06 2.19 6.27
CA ALA A 129 -15.16 2.37 5.14
C ALA A 129 -14.34 3.67 5.32
N GLY A 130 -13.04 3.58 5.04
CA GLY A 130 -12.08 4.67 5.27
C GLY A 130 -11.44 4.70 6.66
N GLU A 131 -11.93 3.95 7.65
CA GLU A 131 -11.25 3.84 8.96
C GLU A 131 -9.89 3.16 8.86
N CYS A 132 -9.80 2.17 7.97
CA CYS A 132 -8.61 1.35 7.79
C CYS A 132 -8.41 0.96 6.33
N VAL A 133 -7.17 0.57 6.04
CA VAL A 133 -6.76 -0.03 4.76
C VAL A 133 -5.90 -1.26 5.02
N ILE A 134 -5.92 -2.22 4.10
CA ILE A 134 -4.86 -3.23 4.00
C ILE A 134 -3.80 -2.62 3.10
N GLN A 135 -2.61 -2.39 3.64
CA GLN A 135 -1.51 -1.76 2.91
C GLN A 135 -0.40 -2.77 2.63
N TYR A 136 -0.06 -2.92 1.36
CA TYR A 136 1.23 -3.46 0.93
C TYR A 136 2.30 -2.36 1.05
N HIS A 137 3.45 -2.71 1.62
CA HIS A 137 4.62 -1.86 1.67
C HIS A 137 5.85 -2.68 1.33
N TRP A 138 6.66 -2.17 0.40
CA TRP A 138 7.97 -2.71 0.06
C TRP A 138 8.99 -1.59 -0.01
N TYR A 139 10.13 -1.78 0.63
CA TYR A 139 11.31 -0.95 0.44
C TYR A 139 12.44 -1.78 -0.15
N SER A 140 12.89 -1.41 -1.35
CA SER A 140 14.07 -2.01 -2.00
C SER A 140 15.32 -1.33 -1.49
N ILE A 141 16.21 -2.09 -0.84
CA ILE A 141 17.40 -1.54 -0.16
C ILE A 141 18.39 -0.99 -1.18
N ASN A 142 18.72 -1.77 -2.21
CA ASN A 142 19.76 -1.37 -3.17
C ASN A 142 19.27 -0.30 -4.16
N ALA A 143 17.96 -0.23 -4.43
CA ALA A 143 17.40 0.81 -5.29
C ALA A 143 17.00 2.08 -4.51
N THR A 144 16.99 2.02 -3.17
CA THR A 144 16.52 3.11 -2.30
C THR A 144 15.13 3.61 -2.70
N GLN A 145 14.21 2.66 -2.90
CA GLN A 145 12.89 2.91 -3.48
C GLN A 145 11.79 2.27 -2.65
N THR A 146 10.65 2.94 -2.58
CA THR A 146 9.48 2.53 -1.82
C THR A 146 8.27 2.32 -2.73
N TYR A 147 7.59 1.20 -2.51
CA TYR A 147 6.37 0.82 -3.21
C TYR A 147 5.27 0.57 -2.19
N GLN A 148 4.07 1.09 -2.45
CA GLN A 148 2.91 0.88 -1.59
C GLN A 148 1.63 0.76 -2.40
N ASN A 149 0.69 -0.05 -1.93
CA ASN A 149 -0.68 -0.08 -2.44
C ASN A 149 -1.62 -0.31 -1.27
N CYS A 150 -2.86 0.14 -1.41
CA CYS A 150 -3.87 -0.01 -0.37
C CYS A 150 -5.14 -0.62 -0.93
N ILE A 151 -5.82 -1.40 -0.09
CA ILE A 151 -7.18 -1.91 -0.30
C ILE A 151 -8.05 -1.32 0.80
N ASP A 152 -9.04 -0.52 0.42
CA ASP A 152 -10.08 -0.06 1.33
C ASP A 152 -11.02 -1.22 1.67
N PHE A 153 -11.28 -1.40 2.97
CA PHE A 153 -12.10 -2.52 3.42
C PHE A 153 -12.90 -2.21 4.68
N THR A 154 -13.90 -3.05 4.94
CA THR A 154 -14.62 -3.11 6.21
C THR A 154 -14.64 -4.52 6.79
N VAL A 155 -14.68 -4.61 8.12
CA VAL A 155 -14.88 -5.84 8.90
C VAL A 155 -15.97 -5.57 9.95
N PRO A 156 -16.99 -6.44 10.09
CA PRO A 156 -18.14 -6.21 10.97
C PRO A 156 -17.79 -6.21 12.48
#